data_AF-A0A820XEM9-F1
#
_entry.id   AF-A0A820XEM9-F1
#
_cell.length_a   1.000
_cell.length_b   1.000
_cell.length_c   1.000
_cell.angle_alpha   90.00
_cell.angle_beta   90.00
_cell.angle_gamma   90.00
#
_symmetry.space_group_name_H-M   'P 1'
#
loop_
_entity.id
_entity.type
_entity.pdbx_description
1 polymer ?
#
loop_
_entity_poly.entity_id
_entity_poly.type
_entity_poly.pdbx_seq_one_letter_code
_entity_poly.pdbx_strand_id
1 'polypeptide(L)'
;KHHRLKSTSSQSSEDALERLKENQKLMDSLCMSYAEKLKNTEKIMAEREAAFHELGLYSKNDGNAVGIFIPKNSPHLVNLNEDPLMSECLMYFIKNGITR
;
A
#
# COMPACT_ATOMS: atom_id res chain seq x y z
N LYS A 1 48.20 -15.07 -45.19
CA LYS A 1 46.95 -14.26 -45.24
C LYS A 1 45.94 -14.79 -44.21
N HIS A 2 46.11 -14.51 -42.91
CA HIS A 2 45.09 -14.81 -41.90
C HIS A 2 45.21 -13.82 -40.74
N HIS A 3 44.53 -12.68 -40.80
CA HIS A 3 44.40 -11.83 -39.59
C HIS A 3 43.14 -10.94 -39.54
N ARG A 4 42.26 -10.95 -40.54
CA ARG A 4 41.22 -9.88 -40.64
C ARG A 4 39.77 -10.30 -40.37
N LEU A 5 39.50 -11.49 -39.83
CA LEU A 5 38.12 -11.97 -39.62
C LEU A 5 37.73 -12.20 -38.15
N LYS A 6 38.64 -12.00 -37.19
CA LYS A 6 38.37 -12.26 -35.77
C LYS A 6 37.94 -11.05 -34.94
N SER A 7 38.05 -9.82 -35.45
CA SER A 7 37.87 -8.62 -34.64
C SER A 7 36.43 -8.11 -34.54
N THR A 8 35.58 -8.36 -35.54
CA THR A 8 34.23 -7.80 -35.61
C THR A 8 33.18 -8.63 -34.87
N SER A 9 33.31 -9.96 -34.82
CA SER A 9 32.37 -10.82 -34.07
C SER A 9 32.63 -10.78 -32.56
N SER A 10 33.89 -10.60 -32.15
CA SER A 10 34.27 -10.47 -30.74
C SER A 10 33.77 -9.15 -30.15
N GLN A 11 33.91 -8.03 -30.87
CA GLN A 11 33.37 -6.73 -30.44
C GLN A 11 31.85 -6.75 -30.28
N SER A 12 31.12 -7.35 -31.24
CA SER A 12 29.66 -7.50 -31.13
C SER A 12 29.23 -8.39 -29.96
N SER A 13 30.03 -9.38 -29.58
CA SER A 13 29.73 -10.28 -28.46
C SER A 13 30.02 -9.61 -27.11
N GLU A 14 31.07 -8.79 -27.07
CA GLU A 14 31.46 -7.99 -25.90
C GLU A 14 30.43 -6.89 -25.63
N ASP A 15 29.98 -6.17 -26.67
CA ASP A 15 28.88 -5.20 -26.59
C ASP A 15 27.56 -5.85 -26.12
N ALA A 16 27.27 -7.08 -26.58
CA ALA A 16 26.08 -7.82 -26.16
C ALA A 16 26.15 -8.22 -24.68
N LEU A 17 27.32 -8.65 -24.20
CA LEU A 17 27.56 -8.99 -22.79
C LEU A 17 27.44 -7.75 -21.89
N GLU A 18 27.97 -6.61 -22.33
CA GLU A 18 27.88 -5.36 -21.58
C GLU A 18 26.42 -4.89 -21.45
N ARG A 19 25.65 -4.91 -22.55
CA ARG A 19 24.21 -4.62 -22.52
C ARG A 19 23.42 -5.57 -21.60
N LEU A 20 23.76 -6.86 -21.60
CA LEU A 20 23.12 -7.82 -20.69
C LEU A 20 23.42 -7.47 -19.22
N LYS A 21 24.65 -7.09 -18.90
CA LYS A 21 25.07 -6.68 -17.55
C LYS A 21 24.35 -5.40 -17.11
N GLU A 22 24.23 -4.42 -18.00
CA GLU A 22 23.45 -3.20 -17.76
C GLU A 22 21.97 -3.51 -17.51
N ASN A 23 21.37 -4.36 -18.33
CA ASN A 23 19.98 -4.79 -18.17
C ASN A 23 19.76 -5.54 -16.85
N GLN A 24 20.68 -6.41 -16.44
CA GLN A 24 20.59 -7.11 -15.16
C GLN A 24 20.63 -6.10 -14.00
N LYS A 25 21.56 -5.14 -14.04
CA LYS A 25 21.65 -4.09 -13.02
C LYS A 25 20.38 -3.23 -12.95
N LEU A 26 19.78 -2.92 -14.10
CA LEU A 26 18.51 -2.18 -14.17
C LEU A 26 17.37 -3.01 -13.57
N MET A 27 17.28 -4.29 -13.92
CA MET A 27 16.26 -5.21 -13.39
C MET A 27 16.37 -5.33 -11.87
N ASP A 28 17.58 -5.52 -11.34
CA ASP A 28 17.83 -5.59 -9.89
C ASP A 28 17.40 -4.29 -9.19
N SER A 29 17.75 -3.14 -9.77
CA SER A 29 17.37 -1.82 -9.23
C SER A 29 15.85 -1.62 -9.23
N LEU A 30 15.16 -2.05 -10.30
CA LEU A 30 13.70 -1.99 -10.39
C LEU A 30 13.03 -2.91 -9.36
N CYS A 31 13.49 -4.17 -9.25
CA CYS A 31 12.98 -5.13 -8.28
C CYS A 31 13.13 -4.61 -6.84
N MET A 32 14.27 -4.01 -6.51
CA MET A 32 14.47 -3.35 -5.21
C MET A 32 13.46 -2.22 -4.99
N SER A 33 13.26 -1.33 -5.96
CA SER A 33 12.30 -0.22 -5.86
C SER A 33 10.86 -0.70 -5.68
N TYR A 34 10.48 -1.79 -6.36
CA TYR A 34 9.16 -2.39 -6.19
C TYR A 34 8.97 -2.99 -4.80
N ALA A 35 9.99 -3.66 -4.25
CA ALA A 35 9.93 -4.19 -2.90
C ALA A 35 9.77 -3.08 -1.84
N GLU A 36 10.45 -1.95 -2.02
CA GLU A 36 10.29 -0.78 -1.14
C GLU A 36 8.87 -0.18 -1.23
N LYS A 37 8.32 -0.05 -2.45
CA LYS A 37 6.94 0.41 -2.65
C LYS A 37 5.92 -0.53 -2.03
N LEU A 38 6.12 -1.84 -2.17
CA LEU A 38 5.27 -2.86 -1.57
C LEU A 38 5.28 -2.70 -0.05
N LYS A 39 6.46 -2.65 0.57
CA LYS A 39 6.61 -2.46 2.01
C LYS A 39 5.95 -1.17 2.51
N ASN A 40 6.07 -0.07 1.77
CA ASN A 40 5.41 1.18 2.12
C ASN A 40 3.88 1.07 2.03
N THR A 41 3.38 0.36 1.01
CA THR A 41 1.94 0.13 0.82
C THR A 41 1.37 -0.70 1.97
N GLU A 42 2.03 -1.82 2.30
CA GLU A 42 1.63 -2.70 3.41
C GLU A 42 1.64 -1.96 4.75
N LYS A 43 2.64 -1.11 4.98
CA LYS A 43 2.69 -0.27 6.19
C LYS A 43 1.48 0.66 6.30
N ILE A 44 1.14 1.37 5.22
CA ILE A 44 -0.02 2.27 5.20
C ILE A 44 -1.33 1.49 5.37
N MET A 45 -1.43 0.29 4.78
CA MET A 45 -2.59 -0.57 4.95
C MET A 45 -2.75 -1.00 6.41
N ALA A 46 -1.67 -1.44 7.06
CA ALA A 46 -1.70 -1.83 8.46
C ALA A 46 -2.06 -0.66 9.40
N GLU A 47 -1.53 0.54 9.16
CA GLU A 47 -1.88 1.75 9.91
C GLU A 47 -3.37 2.11 9.76
N ARG A 48 -3.92 1.99 8.55
CA ARG A 48 -5.35 2.21 8.30
C ARG A 48 -6.22 1.17 8.96
N GLU A 49 -5.84 -0.10 8.86
CA GLU A 49 -6.56 -1.21 9.50
C GLU A 49 -6.58 -1.07 11.03
N ALA A 50 -5.45 -0.68 11.63
CA ALA A 50 -5.38 -0.38 13.05
C ALA A 50 -6.29 0.79 13.46
N ALA A 51 -6.33 1.87 12.67
CA ALA A 51 -7.22 3.00 12.92
C ALA A 51 -8.70 2.62 12.79
N PHE A 52 -9.07 1.81 11.79
CA PHE A 52 -10.42 1.28 11.67
C PHE A 52 -10.78 0.41 12.87
N HIS A 53 -9.89 -0.48 13.29
CA HIS A 53 -10.10 -1.34 14.44
C HIS A 53 -10.25 -0.54 15.75
N GLU A 54 -9.49 0.54 15.95
CA GLU A 54 -9.65 1.45 17.09
C GLU A 54 -11.04 2.11 17.12
N LEU A 55 -11.55 2.49 15.95
CA LEU A 55 -12.92 3.02 15.78
C LEU A 55 -14.00 1.92 15.86
N GLY A 56 -13.58 0.66 16.03
CA GLY A 56 -14.45 -0.51 16.08
C GLY A 56 -15.05 -0.91 14.72
N LEU A 57 -14.44 -0.43 13.64
CA LEU A 57 -14.74 -0.83 12.27
C LEU A 57 -13.83 -2.01 11.90
N TYR A 58 -14.41 -3.18 11.63
CA TYR A 58 -13.65 -4.31 11.10
C TYR A 58 -14.32 -4.89 9.86
N SER A 59 -13.49 -5.27 8.89
CA SER A 59 -13.92 -6.06 7.73
C SER A 59 -13.62 -7.51 8.05
N LYS A 60 -14.63 -8.39 8.08
CA LYS A 60 -14.36 -9.83 8.10
C LYS A 60 -13.76 -10.22 6.75
N ASN A 61 -12.70 -11.01 6.75
CA ASN A 61 -11.95 -11.46 5.56
C ASN A 61 -12.81 -12.07 4.43
N ASP A 62 -14.06 -12.45 4.72
CA ASP A 62 -14.98 -13.10 3.78
C ASP A 62 -15.93 -12.14 3.03
N GLY A 63 -15.70 -10.81 3.11
CA GLY A 63 -16.41 -9.82 2.29
C GLY A 63 -17.90 -9.63 2.61
N ASN A 64 -18.43 -10.31 3.64
CA ASN A 64 -19.88 -10.36 3.90
C ASN A 64 -20.35 -9.63 5.17
N ALA A 65 -19.47 -8.98 5.93
CA ALA A 65 -19.92 -8.03 6.96
C ALA A 65 -18.80 -7.05 7.33
N VAL A 66 -19.03 -5.77 7.03
CA VAL A 66 -18.39 -4.62 7.68
C VAL A 66 -19.32 -4.21 8.81
N GLY A 67 -18.94 -4.50 10.05
CA GLY A 67 -19.72 -4.15 11.22
C GLY A 67 -19.15 -2.90 11.91
N ILE A 68 -20.02 -2.13 12.56
CA ILE A 68 -19.62 -1.06 13.49
C ILE A 68 -19.78 -1.62 14.89
N PHE A 69 -18.67 -1.95 15.56
CA PHE A 69 -18.66 -2.24 16.98
C PHE A 69 -18.38 -0.97 17.75
N ILE A 70 -19.28 -0.56 18.62
CA ILE A 70 -19.09 0.63 19.45
C ILE A 70 -18.15 0.28 20.61
N PRO A 71 -16.95 0.88 20.73
CA PRO A 71 -16.08 0.63 21.85
C PRO A 71 -16.76 1.07 23.15
N LYS A 72 -16.95 0.13 24.09
CA LYS A 72 -17.65 0.39 25.36
C LYS A 72 -16.95 1.42 26.24
N ASN A 73 -15.68 1.71 25.97
CA ASN A 73 -14.81 2.51 26.84
C ASN A 73 -14.55 3.93 26.29
N SER A 74 -15.19 4.33 25.18
CA SER A 74 -15.07 5.68 24.62
C SER A 74 -16.42 6.39 24.61
N PRO A 75 -16.56 7.56 25.25
CA PRO A 75 -17.80 8.33 25.20
C PRO A 75 -18.06 8.79 23.76
N HIS A 76 -19.32 8.66 23.32
CA HIS A 76 -19.73 8.94 21.97
C HIS A 76 -21.18 9.43 21.92
N LEU A 77 -21.52 10.16 20.86
CA LEU A 77 -22.89 10.55 20.52
C LEU A 77 -23.36 9.70 19.35
N VAL A 78 -24.60 9.24 19.42
CA VAL A 78 -25.28 8.55 18.32
C VAL A 78 -26.36 9.49 17.81
N ASN A 79 -26.37 9.73 16.51
CA ASN A 79 -27.43 10.50 15.88
C ASN A 79 -28.67 9.59 15.75
N LEU A 80 -29.80 10.06 16.29
CA LEU A 80 -31.08 9.35 16.27
C LEU A 80 -31.99 9.81 15.13
N ASN A 81 -31.51 10.72 14.27
CA ASN A 81 -32.24 11.11 13.08
C ASN A 81 -32.46 9.88 12.18
N GLU A 82 -33.69 9.70 11.71
CA GLU A 82 -34.11 8.55 10.91
C GLU A 82 -33.94 8.79 9.40
N ASP A 83 -33.63 10.02 8.98
CA ASP A 83 -33.43 10.36 7.56
C ASP A 83 -32.15 9.68 7.02
N PRO A 84 -32.26 8.74 6.04
CA PRO A 84 -31.11 8.08 5.45
C PRO A 84 -30.23 9.00 4.61
N LEU A 85 -30.69 10.21 4.28
CA LEU A 85 -29.97 11.21 3.50
C LEU A 85 -29.41 12.36 4.35
N MET A 86 -29.41 12.22 5.69
CA MET A 86 -28.85 13.22 6.59
C MET A 86 -27.37 13.50 6.28
N SER A 87 -26.94 14.74 6.48
CA SER A 87 -25.57 15.17 6.18
C SER A 87 -24.61 14.98 7.36
N GLU A 88 -25.15 14.77 8.57
CA GLU A 88 -24.39 14.52 9.79
C GLU A 88 -23.85 13.08 9.85
N CYS A 89 -22.85 12.86 10.70
CA CYS A 89 -22.37 11.50 10.97
C CYS A 89 -23.40 10.74 11.83
N LEU A 90 -23.48 9.42 11.62
CA LEU A 90 -24.27 8.53 12.49
C LEU A 90 -23.73 8.48 13.93
N MET A 91 -22.41 8.66 14.10
CA MET A 91 -21.74 8.55 15.39
C MET A 91 -20.58 9.56 15.49
N TYR A 92 -20.40 10.15 16.67
CA TYR A 92 -19.30 11.06 17.00
C TYR A 92 -18.55 10.59 18.24
N PHE A 93 -17.23 10.39 18.13
CA PHE A 93 -16.37 10.11 19.28
C PHE A 93 -16.00 11.40 20.01
N ILE A 94 -16.26 11.46 21.31
CA ILE A 94 -15.85 12.59 22.16
C ILE A 94 -14.50 12.23 22.77
N LYS A 95 -13.44 12.86 22.25
CA LYS A 95 -12.09 12.74 22.84
C LYS A 95 -11.95 13.69 24.02
N ASN A 96 -10.95 13.44 24.87
CA ASN A 96 -10.62 14.36 25.95
C ASN A 96 -10.27 15.74 25.39
N GLY A 97 -10.82 16.79 26.00
CA GLY A 97 -10.65 18.17 25.57
C GLY A 97 -11.96 18.77 25.07
N ILE A 98 -11.87 19.68 24.09
CA ILE A 98 -13.03 20.40 23.54
C ILE A 98 -13.32 19.84 22.15
N THR A 99 -14.52 19.30 21.96
CA THR A 99 -15.09 18.97 20.66
C THR A 99 -15.99 20.14 20.23
N ARG A 100 -15.73 20.74 19.06
CA ARG A 100 -16.54 21.81 18.46
C ARG A 100 -17.21 21.31 17.20
#